data_AF-A0A380MIQ4-F1
#
_entry.id   AF-A0A380MIQ4-F1
#
_cell.length_a   1.000
_cell.length_b   1.000
_cell.length_c   1.000
_cell.angle_alpha   90.00
_cell.angle_beta   90.00
_cell.angle_gamma   90.00
#
_symmetry.space_group_name_H-M   'P 1'
#
loop_
_entity.id
_entity.type
_entity.pdbx_description
1 polymer ?
#
loop_
_entity_poly.entity_id
_entity_poly.type
_entity_poly.pdbx_seq_one_letter_code
_entity_poly.pdbx_strand_id
1 'polypeptide(L)'
;MNSYVLILSVGPVQGFIASARRSRDLWAGSWLLSEIAKAAAQSLLNSGAEMIFPHAEENKLPENVGNKIQVIIKNKSQEELLNIAKEAKKAAEDFFVKQADDVFEKIGKQLRQELWDNQKTIMWKCNTRGQKWLMRKNMFQPAKKPPPCWQRVKPLVILLHHLIK
;
A
#
# COMPACT_ATOMS: atom_id res chain seq x y z
N MET A 1 -30.64 7.17 1.41
CA MET A 1 -29.43 6.60 0.78
C MET A 1 -28.23 7.09 1.56
N ASN A 2 -27.37 6.18 2.05
CA ASN A 2 -26.13 6.58 2.72
C ASN A 2 -24.99 6.57 1.69
N SER A 3 -24.20 7.64 1.71
CA SER A 3 -22.99 7.79 0.90
C SER A 3 -21.82 7.99 1.85
N TYR A 4 -20.72 7.29 1.60
CA TYR A 4 -19.52 7.33 2.41
C TYR A 4 -18.33 7.71 1.56
N VAL A 5 -17.49 8.61 2.08
CA VAL A 5 -16.17 8.89 1.51
C VAL A 5 -15.15 8.05 2.25
N LEU A 6 -14.51 7.12 1.56
CA LEU A 6 -13.44 6.30 2.09
C LEU A 6 -12.10 6.84 1.57
N ILE A 7 -11.20 7.14 2.51
CA ILE A 7 -9.85 7.63 2.22
C ILE A 7 -8.85 6.58 2.70
N LEU A 8 -8.06 6.06 1.78
CA LEU A 8 -6.95 5.16 2.08
C LEU A 8 -5.62 5.86 1.79
N SER A 9 -4.58 5.46 2.51
CA SER A 9 -3.23 5.96 2.27
C SER A 9 -2.22 4.83 2.43
N VAL A 10 -1.34 4.68 1.45
CA VAL A 10 -0.19 3.78 1.50
C VAL A 10 1.00 4.56 2.08
N GLY A 11 1.73 3.98 3.04
CA GLY A 11 2.82 4.68 3.72
C GLY A 11 3.64 3.78 4.65
N PRO A 12 4.61 4.29 5.43
CA PRO A 12 5.11 5.66 5.45
C PRO A 12 6.03 5.94 4.25
N VAL A 13 5.61 6.88 3.39
CA VAL A 13 6.32 7.23 2.15
C VAL A 13 7.72 7.79 2.42
N GLN A 14 7.82 8.78 3.32
CA GLN A 14 9.10 9.44 3.62
C GLN A 14 10.12 8.49 4.26
N GLY A 15 9.68 7.63 5.20
CA GLY A 15 10.58 6.70 5.88
C GLY A 15 11.08 5.59 4.93
N PHE A 16 10.23 5.14 4.02
CA PHE A 16 10.59 4.15 3.02
C PHE A 16 11.58 4.71 2.00
N ILE A 17 11.26 5.88 1.42
CA ILE A 17 12.09 6.56 0.44
C ILE A 17 13.45 6.98 1.03
N ALA A 18 13.49 7.46 2.27
CA ALA A 18 14.74 7.90 2.92
C ALA A 18 15.76 6.76 3.15
N SER A 19 15.35 5.49 3.05
CA SER A 19 16.26 4.36 3.16
C SER A 19 17.04 4.04 1.88
N ALA A 20 16.64 4.63 0.75
CA ALA A 20 17.30 4.50 -0.55
C ALA A 20 18.70 5.11 -0.51
N ARG A 21 19.71 4.38 -1.03
CA ARG A 21 21.10 4.86 -1.10
C ARG A 21 21.51 5.29 -2.50
N ARG A 22 20.75 4.86 -3.52
CA ARG A 22 21.00 5.16 -4.94
C ARG A 22 19.71 5.64 -5.60
N SER A 23 19.82 6.41 -6.68
CA SER A 23 18.67 6.87 -7.47
C SER A 23 17.80 5.71 -7.98
N ARG A 24 18.41 4.55 -8.21
CA ARG A 24 17.69 3.32 -8.58
C ARG A 24 16.82 2.77 -7.45
N ASP A 25 17.33 2.77 -6.22
CA ASP A 25 16.56 2.37 -5.02
C ASP A 25 15.37 3.31 -4.82
N LEU A 26 15.61 4.62 -5.02
CA LEU A 26 14.59 5.66 -4.94
C LEU A 26 13.47 5.43 -5.95
N TRP A 27 13.84 5.20 -7.21
CA TRP A 27 12.88 4.93 -8.28
C TRP A 27 12.09 3.64 -8.02
N ALA A 28 12.78 2.53 -7.70
CA ALA A 28 12.13 1.26 -7.39
C ALA A 28 11.19 1.38 -6.19
N GLY A 29 11.57 2.15 -5.16
CA GLY A 29 10.74 2.38 -4.00
C GLY A 29 9.47 3.20 -4.32
N SER A 30 9.60 4.24 -5.14
CA SER A 30 8.43 5.02 -5.60
C SER A 30 7.49 4.18 -6.46
N TRP A 31 8.05 3.38 -7.37
CA TRP A 31 7.28 2.47 -8.22
C TRP A 31 6.51 1.43 -7.39
N LEU A 32 7.17 0.78 -6.43
CA LEU A 32 6.51 -0.20 -5.56
C LEU A 32 5.34 0.41 -4.76
N LEU A 33 5.51 1.62 -4.22
CA LEU A 33 4.44 2.31 -3.50
C LEU A 33 3.25 2.65 -4.41
N SER A 34 3.51 3.07 -5.65
CA SER A 34 2.49 3.34 -6.66
C SER A 34 1.71 2.07 -7.00
N GLU A 35 2.39 0.96 -7.25
CA GLU A 35 1.74 -0.30 -7.61
C GLU A 35 0.94 -0.92 -6.45
N ILE A 36 1.43 -0.80 -5.21
CA ILE A 36 0.64 -1.20 -4.02
C ILE A 36 -0.64 -0.35 -3.91
N ALA A 37 -0.55 0.96 -4.13
CA ALA A 37 -1.72 1.84 -4.11
C ALA A 37 -2.69 1.50 -5.25
N LYS A 38 -2.17 1.19 -6.44
CA LYS A 38 -2.95 0.76 -7.60
C LYS A 38 -3.69 -0.55 -7.33
N ALA A 39 -3.04 -1.53 -6.69
CA ALA A 39 -3.70 -2.78 -6.30
C ALA A 39 -4.89 -2.55 -5.36
N ALA A 40 -4.73 -1.68 -4.35
CA ALA A 40 -5.84 -1.29 -3.48
C ALA A 40 -6.95 -0.53 -4.23
N ALA A 41 -6.59 0.43 -5.08
CA ALA A 41 -7.56 1.19 -5.87
C ALA A 41 -8.35 0.30 -6.85
N GLN A 42 -7.68 -0.67 -7.47
CA GLN A 42 -8.33 -1.62 -8.38
C GLN A 42 -9.31 -2.51 -7.63
N SER A 43 -8.97 -2.95 -6.42
CA SER A 43 -9.91 -3.68 -5.57
C SER A 43 -11.17 -2.86 -5.29
N LEU A 44 -11.04 -1.56 -5.02
CA LEU A 44 -12.18 -0.67 -4.76
C LEU A 44 -13.05 -0.46 -6.01
N LEU A 45 -12.44 -0.27 -7.18
CA LEU A 45 -13.16 -0.19 -8.46
C LEU A 45 -13.96 -1.47 -8.71
N ASN A 46 -13.34 -2.64 -8.49
CA ASN A 46 -14.00 -3.93 -8.67
C ASN A 46 -15.16 -4.15 -7.69
N SER A 47 -15.12 -3.54 -6.50
CA SER A 47 -16.23 -3.50 -5.55
C SER A 47 -17.35 -2.52 -5.92
N GLY A 48 -17.24 -1.82 -7.06
CA GLY A 48 -18.22 -0.83 -7.54
C GLY A 48 -18.13 0.53 -6.85
N ALA A 49 -16.98 0.86 -6.22
CA ALA A 49 -16.76 2.18 -5.65
C ALA A 49 -16.52 3.22 -6.75
N GLU A 50 -17.04 4.43 -6.55
CA GLU A 50 -16.81 5.55 -7.46
C GLU A 50 -15.49 6.23 -7.09
N MET A 51 -14.55 6.24 -8.03
CA MET A 51 -13.18 6.69 -7.80
C MET A 51 -13.08 8.21 -7.92
N ILE A 52 -12.72 8.91 -6.83
CA ILE A 52 -12.42 10.35 -6.84
C ILE A 52 -10.95 10.58 -7.18
N PHE A 53 -10.05 9.86 -6.50
CA PHE A 53 -8.61 9.96 -6.67
C PHE A 53 -7.94 8.61 -6.42
N PRO A 54 -7.00 8.15 -7.27
CA PRO A 54 -6.63 8.73 -8.58
C PRO A 54 -7.83 8.79 -9.54
N HIS A 55 -7.86 9.71 -10.51
CA HIS A 55 -8.97 9.75 -11.47
C HIS A 55 -8.94 8.49 -12.34
N ALA A 56 -10.06 7.78 -12.46
CA ALA A 56 -10.19 6.61 -13.33
C ALA A 56 -11.12 6.95 -14.49
N GLU A 57 -10.60 6.86 -15.71
CA GLU A 57 -11.38 7.00 -16.94
C GLU A 57 -11.83 5.60 -17.37
N GLU A 58 -13.12 5.41 -17.66
CA GLU A 58 -13.67 4.12 -18.11
C GLU A 58 -13.32 2.93 -17.18
N ASN A 59 -13.31 3.15 -15.86
CA ASN A 59 -12.89 2.17 -14.84
C ASN A 59 -11.43 1.71 -14.96
N LYS A 60 -10.59 2.46 -15.66
CA LYS A 60 -9.16 2.20 -15.80
C LYS A 60 -8.36 3.19 -14.97
N LEU A 61 -7.49 2.67 -14.11
CA LEU A 61 -6.56 3.47 -13.33
C LEU A 61 -5.44 4.03 -14.21
N PRO A 62 -4.91 5.22 -13.89
CA PRO A 62 -3.75 5.76 -14.57
C PRO A 62 -2.53 4.90 -14.33
N GLU A 63 -1.50 5.08 -15.15
CA GLU A 63 -0.25 4.35 -15.02
C GLU A 63 0.42 4.62 -13.66
N ASN A 64 0.49 5.89 -13.27
CA ASN A 64 1.08 6.34 -12.01
C ASN A 64 0.00 6.70 -11.00
N VAL A 65 0.02 6.04 -9.84
CA VAL A 65 -0.95 6.24 -8.76
C VAL A 65 -0.24 6.79 -7.53
N GLY A 66 -0.77 7.90 -7.00
CA GLY A 66 -0.27 8.49 -5.77
C GLY A 66 -0.56 7.61 -4.55
N ASN A 67 0.10 7.90 -3.43
CA ASN A 67 -0.04 7.12 -2.20
C ASN A 67 -1.37 7.33 -1.46
N LYS A 68 -2.29 8.13 -2.00
CA LYS A 68 -3.61 8.42 -1.44
C LYS A 68 -4.68 7.93 -2.41
N ILE A 69 -5.74 7.35 -1.87
CA ILE A 69 -6.89 6.85 -2.62
C ILE A 69 -8.15 7.39 -1.96
N GLN A 70 -9.08 7.91 -2.75
CA GLN A 70 -10.32 8.50 -2.29
C GLN A 70 -11.48 7.98 -3.15
N VAL A 71 -12.49 7.41 -2.49
CA VAL A 71 -13.66 6.82 -3.17
C VAL A 71 -14.96 7.21 -2.52
N ILE A 72 -16.03 7.17 -3.29
CA ILE A 72 -17.40 7.24 -2.82
C ILE A 72 -18.00 5.83 -2.87
N ILE A 73 -18.58 5.40 -1.76
CA ILE A 73 -19.34 4.14 -1.67
C ILE A 73 -20.78 4.49 -1.31
N LYS A 74 -21.71 4.13 -2.19
CA LYS A 74 -23.14 4.42 -2.07
C LYS A 74 -23.90 3.15 -1.69
N ASN A 75 -24.97 3.29 -0.90
CA ASN A 75 -25.95 2.24 -0.61
C ASN A 75 -25.36 0.96 0.04
N LYS A 76 -24.30 1.11 0.85
CA LYS A 76 -23.69 0.00 1.59
C LYS A 76 -23.89 0.14 3.10
N SER A 77 -24.04 -0.98 3.79
CA SER A 77 -24.06 -1.06 5.25
C SER A 77 -22.67 -0.75 5.83
N GLN A 78 -22.62 -0.45 7.12
CA GLN A 78 -21.33 -0.22 7.80
C GLN A 78 -20.43 -1.46 7.77
N GLU A 79 -21.01 -2.65 7.84
CA GLU A 79 -20.27 -3.92 7.79
C GLU A 79 -19.68 -4.17 6.40
N GLU A 80 -20.44 -3.91 5.34
CA GLU A 80 -19.97 -4.03 3.96
C GLU A 80 -18.81 -3.05 3.68
N LEU A 81 -18.89 -1.81 4.18
CA LEU A 81 -17.81 -0.83 4.04
C LEU A 81 -16.51 -1.30 4.69
N LEU A 82 -16.61 -1.92 5.86
CA LEU A 82 -15.44 -2.49 6.55
C LEU A 82 -14.86 -3.66 5.77
N ASN A 83 -15.70 -4.49 5.14
CA ASN A 83 -15.23 -5.59 4.31
C ASN A 83 -14.54 -5.10 3.04
N ILE A 84 -15.12 -4.12 2.33
CA ILE A 84 -14.48 -3.47 1.17
C ILE A 84 -13.12 -2.87 1.55
N ALA A 85 -13.04 -2.19 2.69
CA ALA A 85 -11.78 -1.62 3.18
C ALA A 85 -10.74 -2.70 3.54
N LYS A 86 -11.18 -3.83 4.11
CA LYS A 86 -10.30 -4.99 4.39
C LYS A 86 -9.82 -5.67 3.11
N GLU A 87 -10.67 -5.81 2.12
CA GLU A 87 -10.33 -6.38 0.82
C GLU A 87 -9.31 -5.51 0.09
N ALA A 88 -9.53 -4.19 0.03
CA ALA A 88 -8.58 -3.25 -0.56
C ALA A 88 -7.21 -3.29 0.15
N LYS A 89 -7.22 -3.40 1.49
CA LYS A 89 -6.01 -3.61 2.28
C LYS A 89 -5.31 -4.91 1.90
N LYS A 90 -6.06 -6.01 1.83
CA LYS A 90 -5.52 -7.33 1.52
C LYS A 90 -4.92 -7.36 0.10
N ALA A 91 -5.59 -6.75 -0.88
CA ALA A 91 -5.05 -6.64 -2.24
C ALA A 91 -3.69 -5.93 -2.30
N ALA A 92 -3.52 -4.86 -1.51
CA ALA A 92 -2.23 -4.20 -1.36
C ALA A 92 -1.17 -5.09 -0.67
N GLU A 93 -1.56 -5.87 0.34
CA GLU A 93 -0.68 -6.83 1.03
C GLU A 93 -0.22 -7.93 0.07
N ASP A 94 -1.17 -8.57 -0.61
CA ASP A 94 -0.95 -9.69 -1.51
C ASP A 94 -0.05 -9.27 -2.66
N PHE A 95 -0.24 -8.07 -3.22
CA PHE A 95 0.66 -7.53 -4.25
C PHE A 95 2.09 -7.39 -3.72
N PHE A 96 2.26 -6.79 -2.53
CA PHE A 96 3.58 -6.61 -1.94
C PHE A 96 4.27 -7.96 -1.66
N VAL A 97 3.54 -8.91 -1.07
CA VAL A 97 4.06 -10.26 -0.77
C VAL A 97 4.47 -10.96 -2.05
N LYS A 98 3.65 -10.90 -3.09
CA LYS A 98 3.97 -11.45 -4.41
C LYS A 98 5.28 -10.87 -4.96
N GLN A 99 5.43 -9.54 -4.96
CA GLN A 99 6.67 -8.91 -5.42
C GLN A 99 7.89 -9.35 -4.61
N ALA A 100 7.75 -9.52 -3.30
CA ALA A 100 8.83 -10.02 -2.45
C ALA A 100 9.16 -11.49 -2.75
N ASP A 101 8.17 -12.33 -2.98
CA ASP A 101 8.38 -13.74 -3.32
C ASP A 101 9.04 -13.88 -4.70
N ASP A 102 8.59 -13.12 -5.70
CA ASP A 102 9.19 -13.07 -7.05
C ASP A 102 10.69 -12.66 -6.99
N VAL A 103 11.05 -11.72 -6.09
CA VAL A 103 12.45 -11.36 -5.83
C VAL A 103 13.20 -12.51 -5.19
N PHE A 104 12.62 -13.12 -4.16
CA PHE A 104 13.25 -14.20 -3.40
C PHE A 104 13.50 -15.44 -4.28
N GLU A 105 12.62 -15.77 -5.21
CA GLU A 105 12.87 -16.87 -6.15
C GLU A 105 14.10 -16.61 -7.03
N LYS A 106 14.32 -15.36 -7.42
CA LYS A 106 15.44 -14.98 -8.30
C LYS A 106 16.79 -14.95 -7.59
N ILE A 107 16.84 -14.49 -6.33
CA ILE A 107 18.11 -14.20 -5.63
C ILE A 107 18.20 -14.80 -4.21
N GLY A 108 17.15 -15.48 -3.76
CA GLY A 108 17.00 -16.00 -2.40
C GLY A 108 17.91 -17.17 -2.06
N LYS A 109 18.60 -17.78 -3.04
CA LYS A 109 19.61 -18.83 -2.80
C LYS A 109 20.73 -18.38 -1.85
N GLN A 110 20.96 -17.08 -1.73
CA GLN A 110 21.98 -16.50 -0.84
C GLN A 110 21.39 -15.88 0.45
N LEU A 111 20.07 -15.92 0.61
CA LEU A 111 19.36 -15.25 1.70
C LEU A 111 18.86 -16.27 2.72
N ARG A 112 18.84 -15.86 4.00
CA ARG A 112 18.20 -16.65 5.06
C ARG A 112 16.68 -16.46 4.97
N GLN A 113 15.98 -17.53 4.60
CA GLN A 113 14.52 -17.54 4.43
C GLN A 113 13.78 -17.00 5.66
N GLU A 114 14.16 -17.45 6.86
CA GLU A 114 13.55 -16.98 8.11
C GLU A 114 13.66 -15.45 8.29
N LEU A 115 14.79 -14.84 7.93
CA LEU A 115 14.94 -13.38 8.00
C LEU A 115 14.11 -12.68 6.93
N TRP A 116 13.99 -13.27 5.74
CA TRP A 116 13.18 -12.73 4.66
C TRP A 116 11.68 -12.70 5.03
N ASP A 117 11.16 -13.81 5.55
CA ASP A 117 9.77 -13.95 5.96
C ASP A 117 9.44 -13.02 7.14
N ASN A 118 10.38 -12.88 8.09
CA ASN A 118 10.26 -11.89 9.15
C ASN A 118 10.22 -10.46 8.62
N GLN A 119 11.02 -10.11 7.61
CA GLN A 119 11.03 -8.76 7.02
C GLN A 119 9.75 -8.45 6.24
N LYS A 120 9.22 -9.40 5.47
CA LYS A 120 7.90 -9.28 4.80
C LYS A 120 6.81 -8.96 5.84
N THR A 121 6.79 -9.73 6.93
CA THR A 121 5.78 -9.60 8.00
C THR A 121 5.89 -8.29 8.77
N ILE A 122 7.11 -7.87 9.12
CA ILE A 122 7.35 -6.65 9.91
C ILE A 122 6.99 -5.39 9.12
N MET A 123 7.31 -5.36 7.83
CA MET A 123 7.04 -4.18 7.00
C MET A 123 5.53 -3.89 6.92
N TRP A 124 4.71 -4.93 6.80
CA TRP A 124 3.26 -4.79 6.80
C TRP A 124 2.66 -4.47 8.19
N LYS A 125 3.12 -5.15 9.25
CA LYS A 125 2.66 -4.93 10.64
C LYS A 125 3.06 -3.56 11.22
N CYS A 126 4.06 -2.88 10.65
CA CYS A 126 4.45 -1.53 11.08
C CYS A 126 3.62 -0.43 10.41
N ASN A 127 3.19 -0.62 9.15
CA ASN A 127 2.36 0.34 8.43
C ASN A 127 0.93 0.42 9.00
N THR A 128 0.39 -0.70 9.48
CA THR A 128 -0.96 -0.79 10.04
C THR A 128 -1.11 -0.21 11.45
N ARG A 129 0.00 -0.03 12.19
CA ARG A 129 -0.01 0.56 13.55
C ARG A 129 -0.11 2.08 13.58
N GLY A 130 0.14 2.76 12.45
CA GLY A 130 0.01 4.21 12.32
C GLY A 130 -1.16 4.71 11.49
N GLN A 131 -1.85 3.82 10.79
CA GLN A 131 -3.03 4.14 9.99
C GLN A 131 -4.26 3.98 10.89
N LYS A 132 -4.60 5.04 11.62
CA LYS A 132 -5.89 5.13 12.32
C LYS A 132 -6.97 5.12 11.23
N TRP A 133 -7.68 4.00 11.08
CA TRP A 133 -8.82 3.84 10.16
C TRP A 133 -9.89 4.89 10.50
N LEU A 134 -9.86 6.02 9.81
CA LEU A 134 -10.75 7.15 10.03
C LEU A 134 -11.91 7.07 9.04
N MET A 135 -12.91 6.25 9.37
CA MET A 135 -14.27 6.47 8.87
C MET A 135 -14.82 7.69 9.61
N ARG A 136 -14.72 8.90 9.03
CA ARG A 136 -15.30 10.11 9.63
C ARG A 136 -16.33 10.74 8.72
N LYS A 137 -17.54 10.90 9.27
CA LYS A 137 -18.69 11.53 8.62
C LYS A 137 -18.53 13.04 8.38
N ASN A 138 -17.58 13.73 8.99
CA ASN A 138 -17.32 15.16 8.74
C ASN A 138 -15.97 15.61 9.36
N MET A 139 -15.32 16.55 8.68
CA MET A 139 -14.25 17.47 9.11
C MET A 139 -12.84 16.94 9.41
N PHE A 140 -11.89 17.66 8.80
CA PHE A 140 -10.44 17.52 8.74
C PHE A 140 -9.78 17.70 10.13
N GLN A 141 -9.04 16.71 10.63
CA GLN A 141 -7.95 16.93 11.61
C GLN A 141 -6.82 15.90 11.42
N PRO A 142 -5.54 16.31 11.54
CA PRO A 142 -4.39 15.42 11.32
C PRO A 142 -4.18 14.46 12.50
N ALA A 143 -4.04 13.16 12.20
CA ALA A 143 -3.66 12.15 13.19
C ALA A 143 -2.16 12.23 13.52
N LYS A 144 -1.80 12.17 14.82
CA LYS A 144 -0.41 12.16 15.31
C LYS A 144 0.35 10.92 14.81
N LYS A 145 1.54 11.11 14.22
CA LYS A 145 2.43 10.04 13.73
C LYS A 145 2.94 9.15 14.89
N PRO A 146 2.88 7.81 14.81
CA PRO A 146 3.54 6.94 15.78
C PRO A 146 5.06 6.84 15.55
N PRO A 147 5.83 6.35 16.55
CA PRO A 147 7.30 6.31 16.50
C PRO A 147 7.84 5.32 15.44
N PRO A 148 9.06 5.55 14.91
CA PRO A 148 9.59 4.81 13.77
C PRO A 148 10.19 3.45 14.17
N CYS A 149 9.51 2.36 13.77
CA CYS A 149 9.99 0.97 13.91
C CYS A 149 11.12 0.58 12.92
N TRP A 150 11.60 1.52 12.09
CA TRP A 150 12.24 1.26 10.81
C TRP A 150 13.75 0.96 10.85
N GLN A 151 14.36 0.82 12.02
CA GLN A 151 15.81 0.58 12.12
C GLN A 151 16.26 -0.85 11.73
N ARG A 152 15.35 -1.80 11.49
CA ARG A 152 15.68 -3.24 11.26
C ARG A 152 15.45 -3.79 9.84
N VAL A 153 14.96 -3.01 8.86
CA VAL A 153 14.51 -3.54 7.54
C VAL A 153 15.40 -3.13 6.34
N LYS A 154 16.67 -2.81 6.59
CA LYS A 154 17.63 -2.38 5.55
C LYS A 154 17.84 -3.34 4.34
N PRO A 155 17.63 -4.67 4.41
CA PRO A 155 17.96 -5.54 3.28
C PRO A 155 16.93 -5.58 2.14
N LEU A 156 15.64 -5.34 2.39
CA LEU A 156 14.59 -5.64 1.39
C LEU A 156 14.57 -4.65 0.20
N VAL A 157 14.91 -3.39 0.44
CA VAL A 157 14.96 -2.33 -0.59
C VAL A 157 16.12 -2.53 -1.57
N ILE A 158 17.21 -3.18 -1.14
CA ILE A 158 18.41 -3.41 -1.96
C ILE A 158 18.18 -4.53 -3.00
N LEU A 159 17.17 -5.37 -2.80
CA LEU A 159 16.97 -6.61 -3.55
C LEU A 159 15.93 -6.50 -4.69
N LEU A 160 15.13 -5.42 -4.75
CA LEU A 160 14.18 -5.16 -5.85
C LEU A 160 14.85 -4.89 -7.21
N HIS A 161 16.17 -4.77 -7.27
CA HIS A 161 16.94 -4.54 -8.49
C HIS A 161 16.82 -5.62 -9.58
N HIS A 162 16.33 -6.81 -9.26
CA HIS A 162 16.26 -7.95 -10.20
C HIS A 162 14.88 -8.14 -10.86
N LEU A 163 13.90 -7.30 -10.53
CA LEU A 163 12.56 -7.38 -11.12
C LEU A 163 12.37 -6.51 -12.36
N ILE A 164 13.28 -5.57 -12.63
CA ILE A 164 13.13 -4.60 -13.71
C ILE A 164 14.38 -4.71 -14.61
N LYS A 165 14.31 -5.68 -15.51
CA LYS A 165 15.08 -5.75 -16.76
C LYS A 165 14.08 -5.90 -17.89
#